data_AF-A0A7W8DZN2-F1
#
_entry.id   AF-A0A7W8DZN2-F1
#
_cell.length_a   1.000
_cell.length_b   1.000
_cell.length_c   1.000
_cell.angle_alpha   90.00
_cell.angle_beta   90.00
_cell.angle_gamma   90.00
#
_symmetry.space_group_name_H-M   'P 1'
#
loop_
_entity.id
_entity.type
_entity.pdbx_description
1 polymer ?
#
loop_
_entity_poly.entity_id
_entity_poly.type
_entity_poly.pdbx_seq_one_letter_code
_entity_poly.pdbx_strand_id
1 'polypeptide(L)'
;MNRTQPSRIVDLSKEIVENPADPFFMRVKVTHHRHRRARWLVRLLGLPFRLFPRDFDGWADDTITRLGVHATTHIDAPWHYGPTDSEGRPLPTIE
;
A
#
# COMPACT_ATOMS: atom_id res chain seq x y z
N MET A 1 4.96 -26.56 19.03
CA MET A 1 5.23 -26.12 17.64
C MET A 1 6.62 -25.49 17.60
N ASN A 2 7.61 -26.15 16.98
CA ASN A 2 8.93 -25.57 16.80
C ASN A 2 8.85 -24.50 15.71
N ARG A 3 8.98 -23.22 16.08
CA ARG A 3 9.15 -22.13 15.12
C ARG A 3 10.61 -22.10 14.69
N THR A 4 10.88 -22.38 13.42
CA THR A 4 12.16 -22.09 12.78
C THR A 4 12.33 -20.56 12.77
N GLN A 5 13.32 -20.05 13.50
CA GLN A 5 13.71 -18.64 13.45
C GLN A 5 14.81 -18.49 12.38
N PRO A 6 14.63 -17.60 11.39
CA PRO A 6 15.67 -17.37 10.39
C PRO A 6 16.90 -16.72 11.05
N SER A 7 18.10 -17.16 10.66
CA SER A 7 19.36 -16.56 11.14
C SER A 7 19.62 -15.17 10.56
N ARG A 8 18.93 -14.82 9.46
CA ARG A 8 18.96 -13.51 8.82
C ARG A 8 17.66 -13.27 8.05
N ILE A 9 17.15 -12.05 8.10
CA ILE A 9 16.05 -11.56 7.26
C ILE A 9 16.65 -10.58 6.25
N VAL A 10 16.28 -10.72 4.97
CA VAL A 10 16.68 -9.83 3.88
C VAL A 10 15.41 -9.40 3.16
N ASP A 11 15.22 -8.09 2.98
CA ASP A 11 14.11 -7.54 2.22
C ASP A 11 14.47 -7.47 0.72
N LEU A 12 13.60 -8.02 -0.12
CA LEU A 12 13.74 -8.04 -1.58
C LEU A 12 12.69 -7.13 -2.27
N SER A 13 11.98 -6.33 -1.48
CA SER A 13 10.90 -5.46 -1.96
C SER A 13 11.46 -4.13 -2.49
N LYS A 14 10.94 -3.70 -3.63
CA LYS A 14 11.12 -2.32 -4.11
C LYS A 14 10.19 -1.40 -3.32
N GLU A 15 10.66 -0.20 -3.01
CA GLU A 15 9.85 0.85 -2.41
C GLU A 15 8.65 1.22 -3.31
N ILE A 16 7.47 1.41 -2.69
CA ILE A 16 6.26 1.87 -3.37
C ILE A 16 6.31 3.40 -3.43
N VAL A 17 6.88 3.94 -4.51
CA VAL A 17 7.08 5.38 -4.71
C VAL A 17 6.73 5.78 -6.14
N GLU A 18 6.31 7.02 -6.33
CA GLU A 18 6.17 7.58 -7.66
C GLU A 18 7.54 7.74 -8.31
N ASN A 19 7.79 6.99 -9.39
CA ASN A 19 8.98 7.11 -10.21
C ASN A 19 8.63 7.66 -11.60
N PRO A 20 9.06 8.87 -11.97
CA PRO A 20 8.82 9.45 -13.29
C PRO A 20 9.40 8.64 -14.44
N ALA A 21 10.45 7.85 -14.20
CA ALA A 21 11.08 7.01 -15.21
C ALA A 21 10.27 5.74 -15.54
N ASP A 22 9.31 5.34 -14.69
CA ASP A 22 8.48 4.17 -14.94
C ASP A 22 7.51 4.45 -16.12
N PRO A 23 7.15 3.40 -16.91
CA PRO A 23 6.14 3.51 -17.95
C PRO A 23 4.84 4.13 -17.40
N PHE A 24 4.20 5.01 -18.18
CA PHE A 24 3.07 5.80 -17.70
C PHE A 24 1.91 4.93 -17.15
N PHE A 25 1.75 3.70 -17.64
CA PHE A 25 0.71 2.77 -17.21
C PHE A 25 1.04 2.02 -15.90
N MET A 26 2.33 1.92 -15.55
CA MET A 26 2.82 1.33 -14.30
C MET A 26 3.12 2.36 -13.21
N ARG A 27 3.18 3.65 -13.55
CA ARG A 27 3.54 4.70 -12.58
C ARG A 27 2.58 4.75 -11.39
N VAL A 28 3.15 4.50 -10.21
CA VAL A 28 2.48 4.66 -8.91
C VAL A 28 2.21 6.14 -8.65
N LYS A 29 1.07 6.46 -8.03
CA LYS A 29 0.75 7.81 -7.59
C LYS A 29 0.37 7.82 -6.12
N VAL A 30 1.06 8.67 -5.35
CA VAL A 30 0.82 8.83 -3.91
C VAL A 30 0.49 10.29 -3.63
N THR A 31 -0.60 10.53 -2.90
CA THR A 31 -0.94 11.85 -2.39
C THR A 31 -0.55 11.92 -0.93
N HIS A 32 0.35 12.84 -0.59
CA HIS A 32 0.81 13.03 0.78
C HIS A 32 -0.06 14.04 1.56
N HIS A 33 -0.49 13.64 2.75
CA HIS A 33 -1.27 14.46 3.67
C HIS A 33 -0.42 14.85 4.88
N ARG A 34 -0.17 16.15 4.99
CA ARG A 34 0.65 16.71 6.06
C ARG A 34 -0.10 16.68 7.40
N HIS A 35 0.65 16.48 8.49
CA HIS A 35 0.19 16.49 9.89
C HIS A 35 -0.90 17.53 10.20
N ARG A 36 -0.67 18.79 9.81
CA ARG A 36 -1.57 19.92 10.10
C ARG A 36 -2.98 19.76 9.55
N ARG A 37 -3.18 18.97 8.47
CA ARG A 37 -4.52 18.71 7.92
C ARG A 37 -5.33 17.83 8.86
N ALA A 38 -4.72 16.78 9.42
CA ALA A 38 -5.39 15.86 10.34
C ALA A 38 -5.86 16.55 11.63
N ARG A 39 -5.13 17.57 12.08
CA ARG A 39 -5.55 18.38 13.24
C ARG A 39 -6.94 19.00 13.08
N TRP A 40 -7.38 19.34 11.86
CA TRP A 40 -8.72 19.89 11.64
C TRP A 40 -9.84 18.85 11.71
N LEU A 41 -9.53 17.56 11.62
CA LEU A 41 -10.52 16.48 11.67
C LEU A 41 -11.28 16.46 13.02
N VAL A 42 -10.63 16.79 14.14
CA VAL A 42 -11.34 16.87 15.43
C VAL A 42 -12.40 17.96 15.43
N ARG A 43 -12.21 19.05 14.67
CA ARG A 43 -13.24 20.10 14.54
C ARG A 43 -14.43 19.61 13.71
N LEU A 44 -14.19 18.81 12.67
CA LEU A 44 -15.25 18.15 11.90
C LEU A 44 -16.08 17.21 12.79
N LEU A 45 -15.45 16.58 13.78
CA LEU A 45 -16.10 15.72 14.78
C LEU A 45 -16.69 16.50 15.98
N GLY A 46 -16.67 17.83 15.97
CA GLY A 46 -17.21 18.66 17.06
C GLY A 46 -16.34 18.73 18.33
N LEU A 47 -15.10 18.26 18.26
CA LEU A 47 -14.19 18.16 19.39
C LEU A 47 -13.21 19.37 19.46
N PRO A 48 -12.81 19.79 20.68
CA PRO A 48 -11.90 20.92 20.85
C PRO A 48 -10.43 20.53 20.66
N PHE A 49 -9.60 21.46 20.16
CA PHE A 49 -8.16 21.23 19.97
C PHE A 49 -7.39 20.89 21.26
N ARG A 50 -7.92 21.20 22.44
CA ARG A 50 -7.27 20.87 23.74
C ARG A 50 -7.11 19.36 23.98
N LEU A 51 -7.78 18.51 23.18
CA LEU A 51 -7.61 17.07 23.22
C LEU A 51 -6.33 16.61 22.47
N PHE A 52 -5.73 17.47 21.66
CA PHE A 52 -4.40 17.21 21.11
C PHE A 52 -3.34 17.41 22.20
N PRO A 53 -2.38 16.48 22.35
CA PRO A 53 -1.16 16.71 23.12
C PRO A 53 -0.44 17.99 22.68
N ARG A 54 0.26 18.66 23.60
CA ARG A 54 0.87 19.99 23.35
C ARG A 54 1.79 20.02 22.13
N ASP A 55 2.54 18.95 21.91
CA ASP A 55 3.52 18.84 20.82
C ASP A 55 3.03 17.96 19.66
N PHE A 56 1.73 17.65 19.60
CA PHE A 56 1.15 16.84 18.53
C PHE A 56 0.50 17.71 17.46
N ASP A 57 1.12 17.77 16.28
CA ASP A 57 0.64 18.55 15.13
C ASP A 57 -0.40 17.83 14.27
N GLY A 58 -0.79 16.59 14.65
CA GLY A 58 -1.60 15.68 13.85
C GLY A 58 -0.77 14.51 13.30
N TRP A 59 -1.44 13.49 12.75
CA TRP A 59 -0.76 12.42 12.01
C TRP A 59 -0.58 12.83 10.55
N ALA A 60 0.55 12.46 9.95
CA ALA A 60 0.65 12.43 8.50
C ALA A 60 -0.05 11.18 7.99
N ASP A 61 -0.52 11.24 6.77
CA ASP A 61 -1.19 10.13 6.10
C ASP A 61 -0.87 10.21 4.61
N ASP A 62 -0.94 9.09 3.91
CA ASP A 62 -0.67 9.00 2.49
C ASP A 62 -1.78 8.20 1.81
N THR A 63 -2.23 8.66 0.65
CA THR A 63 -3.19 7.92 -0.16
C THR A 63 -2.53 7.48 -1.45
N ILE A 64 -2.41 6.17 -1.63
CA ILE A 64 -2.07 5.58 -2.93
C ILE A 64 -3.29 5.75 -3.84
N THR A 65 -3.19 6.66 -4.79
CA THR A 65 -4.28 6.98 -5.74
C THR A 65 -4.22 6.13 -7.00
N ARG A 66 -3.05 5.51 -7.26
CA ARG A 66 -2.85 4.58 -8.35
C ARG A 66 -1.73 3.61 -8.02
N LEU A 67 -2.05 2.31 -8.06
CA LEU A 67 -1.09 1.22 -7.96
C LEU A 67 -1.57 0.09 -8.88
N GLY A 68 -0.86 -0.14 -9.97
CA GLY A 68 -1.10 -1.32 -10.80
C GLY A 68 -0.63 -2.57 -10.07
N VAL A 69 -1.34 -3.69 -10.21
CA VAL A 69 -0.97 -4.96 -9.54
C VAL A 69 0.40 -5.49 -9.99
N HIS A 70 0.89 -5.05 -11.16
CA HIS A 70 2.22 -5.37 -11.68
C HIS A 70 3.25 -4.23 -11.55
N ALA A 71 2.93 -3.16 -10.81
CA ALA A 71 3.75 -1.94 -10.79
C ALA A 71 4.94 -1.97 -9.82
N THR A 72 4.93 -2.88 -8.85
CA THR A 72 5.94 -2.96 -7.77
C THR A 72 6.35 -4.41 -7.56
N THR A 73 7.15 -4.73 -6.52
CA THR A 73 7.41 -6.14 -6.19
C THR A 73 6.08 -6.83 -5.86
N HIS A 74 5.71 -7.84 -6.64
CA HIS A 74 4.39 -8.48 -6.58
C HIS A 74 4.48 -9.98 -6.87
N ILE A 75 3.35 -10.67 -6.70
CA ILE A 75 3.18 -12.07 -7.06
C ILE A 75 1.94 -12.15 -7.97
N ASP A 76 2.09 -12.82 -9.10
CA ASP A 76 0.99 -13.07 -10.03
C ASP A 76 0.19 -14.32 -9.63
N ALA A 77 -1.13 -14.22 -9.71
CA ALA A 77 -2.00 -15.39 -9.63
C ALA A 77 -1.87 -16.22 -10.92
N PRO A 78 -2.10 -17.55 -10.88
CA PRO A 78 -2.16 -18.38 -12.09
C PRO A 78 -3.12 -17.83 -13.15
N TRP A 79 -4.26 -17.27 -12.72
CA TRP A 79 -5.22 -16.60 -13.60
C TRP A 79 -4.61 -15.51 -14.50
N HIS A 80 -3.53 -14.85 -14.07
CA HIS A 80 -2.82 -13.85 -14.88
C HIS A 80 -2.34 -14.41 -16.22
N TYR A 81 -1.98 -15.70 -16.25
CA TYR A 81 -1.42 -16.37 -17.42
C TYR A 81 -2.47 -17.08 -18.28
N GLY A 82 -3.70 -17.22 -17.79
CA GLY A 82 -4.78 -17.83 -18.56
C GLY A 82 -6.04 -18.12 -17.73
N PRO A 83 -7.18 -18.36 -18.39
CA PRO A 83 -8.43 -18.60 -17.68
C PRO A 83 -8.57 -20.04 -17.16
N THR A 84 -7.95 -21.02 -17.82
CA THR A 84 -8.13 -22.44 -17.50
C THR A 84 -6.84 -23.25 -17.62
N ASP A 85 -6.80 -24.40 -16.93
CA ASP A 85 -5.76 -25.41 -17.12
C ASP A 85 -5.99 -26.28 -18.39
N SER A 86 -5.14 -27.30 -18.56
CA SER A 86 -5.22 -28.26 -19.68
C SER A 86 -6.49 -29.11 -19.71
N GLU A 87 -7.21 -29.21 -18.59
CA GLU A 87 -8.46 -29.94 -18.46
C GLU A 87 -9.69 -29.01 -18.56
N GLY A 88 -9.48 -27.71 -18.78
CA GLY A 88 -10.54 -26.71 -18.89
C GLY A 88 -11.07 -26.21 -17.54
N ARG A 89 -10.40 -26.50 -16.43
CA ARG A 89 -10.80 -26.02 -15.10
C ARG A 89 -10.31 -24.59 -14.88
N PRO A 90 -11.10 -23.69 -14.26
CA PRO A 90 -10.67 -22.33 -13.97
C PRO A 90 -9.37 -22.28 -13.16
N LEU A 91 -8.44 -21.40 -13.54
CA LEU A 91 -7.21 -21.19 -12.77
C LEU A 91 -7.47 -20.37 -11.50
N PRO A 92 -6.72 -20.63 -10.40
CA PRO A 92 -6.86 -19.88 -9.16
C PRO A 92 -6.63 -18.37 -9.32
N THR A 93 -7.52 -17.60 -8.69
CA THR A 93 -7.34 -16.17 -8.40
C THR A 93 -6.75 -15.98 -7.00
N ILE A 94 -6.41 -14.74 -6.64
CA ILE A 94 -6.10 -14.34 -5.27
C ILE A 94 -7.37 -13.65 -4.73
N GLU A 95 -8.02 -14.26 -3.74
CA GLU A 95 -9.10 -13.67 -2.92
C GLU A 95 -8.61 -13.46 -1.48
#